data_AF-A0A7S3QWN3-F1
#
_entry.id   AF-A0A7S3QWN3-F1
#
_cell.length_a   1.000
_cell.length_b   1.000
_cell.length_c   1.000
_cell.angle_alpha   90.00
_cell.angle_beta   90.00
_cell.angle_gamma   90.00
#
_symmetry.space_group_name_H-M   'P 1'
#
loop_
_entity.id
_entity.type
_entity.pdbx_description
1 polymer ?
#
loop_
_entity_poly.entity_id
_entity_poly.type
_entity_poly.pdbx_seq_one_letter_code
_entity_poly.pdbx_strand_id
1 'polypeptide(L)'
;SSSSSSGSSMQGSSGCNALAHRDGGGNKGVTSTAELTEGFGLHDNSTRVVMLSSLTHHAGILNWDDMQSQRKYDPFTSYALSKLANTITAVELHRRFEKASEPPGGCAWGNDSAVSAHPGIVNTSLATNYFKTQGLAQAIPALAPFVNSFVDGLGAAAMRSTRNSADVLLYAALAPAQQVGGRYVVDGRVGKPAAEALDSSRAAELWSTATQLTGLEIHPSLR
;
A
#
# COMPACT_ATOMS: atom_id res chain seq x y z
N SER A 1 36.20 54.15 -17.46
CA SER A 1 36.35 53.92 -16.00
C SER A 1 34.98 53.73 -15.39
N SER A 2 34.70 52.51 -14.88
CA SER A 2 33.96 52.17 -13.64
C SER A 2 32.73 53.01 -13.26
N SER A 3 31.57 52.50 -12.85
CA SER A 3 31.16 51.26 -12.18
C SER A 3 29.63 51.43 -11.94
N SER A 4 28.78 50.42 -11.95
CA SER A 4 28.49 49.61 -10.77
C SER A 4 27.44 48.56 -11.11
N SER A 5 27.69 47.35 -10.63
CA SER A 5 26.85 46.17 -10.72
C SER A 5 26.04 46.02 -9.42
N SER A 6 24.75 45.74 -9.54
CA SER A 6 23.92 45.23 -8.45
C SER A 6 23.20 43.99 -8.96
N GLY A 7 23.74 42.83 -8.62
CA GLY A 7 23.15 41.52 -8.91
C GLY A 7 22.03 41.22 -7.91
N SER A 8 20.83 40.94 -8.42
CA SER A 8 19.74 40.32 -7.65
C SER A 8 19.80 38.82 -7.86
N SER A 9 20.01 38.07 -6.78
CA SER A 9 19.94 36.61 -6.74
C SER A 9 18.48 36.15 -6.84
N MET A 10 18.15 35.40 -7.90
CA MET A 10 16.90 34.65 -8.00
C MET A 10 16.97 33.42 -7.07
N GLN A 11 16.19 33.43 -5.98
CA GLN A 11 15.78 32.19 -5.31
C GLN A 11 14.57 31.64 -6.07
N GLY A 12 14.75 30.53 -6.78
CA GLY A 12 13.65 29.76 -7.35
C GLY A 12 12.97 28.96 -6.24
N SER A 13 11.77 29.38 -5.83
CA SER A 13 10.88 28.57 -5.02
C SER A 13 10.24 27.49 -5.89
N SER A 14 10.75 26.26 -5.83
CA SER A 14 10.09 25.08 -6.38
C SER A 14 8.89 24.72 -5.50
N GLY A 15 7.77 25.42 -5.70
CA GLY A 15 6.52 25.14 -5.01
C GLY A 15 5.88 23.84 -5.51
N CYS A 16 5.39 23.02 -4.58
CA CYS A 16 4.48 21.90 -4.85
C CYS A 16 3.31 22.44 -5.73
N ASN A 17 3.24 22.05 -7.00
CA ASN A 17 2.09 22.35 -7.85
C ASN A 17 0.90 21.51 -7.37
N ALA A 18 0.08 22.07 -6.48
CA ALA A 18 -1.29 21.66 -6.32
C ALA A 18 -2.02 21.94 -7.65
N LEU A 19 -2.65 20.92 -8.22
CA LEU A 19 -3.52 21.07 -9.39
C LEU A 19 -4.69 21.99 -9.00
N ALA A 20 -4.55 23.28 -9.28
CA ALA A 20 -5.62 24.25 -9.12
C ALA A 20 -6.71 23.94 -10.17
N HIS A 21 -7.83 23.38 -9.71
CA HIS A 21 -9.04 23.26 -10.51
C HIS A 21 -9.58 24.67 -10.79
N ARG A 22 -9.62 25.05 -12.07
CA ARG A 22 -10.31 26.26 -12.53
C ARG A 22 -11.81 25.97 -12.53
N ASP A 23 -12.55 26.58 -11.62
CA ASP A 23 -14.01 26.57 -11.66
C ASP A 23 -14.52 27.39 -12.85
N GLY A 24 -15.12 26.68 -13.80
CA GLY A 24 -15.85 27.25 -14.93
C GLY A 24 -17.27 26.71 -14.96
N GLY A 25 -18.23 27.53 -14.50
CA GLY A 25 -19.60 27.59 -15.02
C GLY A 25 -20.53 26.40 -14.78
N GLY A 26 -21.36 26.53 -13.74
CA GLY A 26 -22.81 26.26 -13.78
C GLY A 26 -23.30 24.87 -14.17
N ASN A 27 -23.51 24.00 -13.18
CA ASN A 27 -24.60 23.02 -13.23
C ASN A 27 -25.10 22.70 -11.80
N LYS A 28 -26.35 23.07 -11.50
CA LYS A 28 -27.01 22.75 -10.23
C LYS A 28 -27.41 21.27 -10.25
N GLY A 29 -26.60 20.43 -9.63
CA GLY A 29 -26.89 18.99 -9.48
C GLY A 29 -25.71 18.10 -9.11
N VAL A 30 -24.49 18.64 -9.00
CA VAL A 30 -23.32 17.88 -8.58
C VAL A 30 -23.02 18.26 -7.12
N THR A 31 -23.14 17.29 -6.21
CA THR A 31 -22.63 17.37 -4.83
C THR A 31 -21.22 17.93 -4.87
N SER A 32 -20.95 18.99 -4.10
CA SER A 32 -19.63 19.65 -4.08
C SER A 32 -18.55 18.62 -3.77
N THR A 33 -17.37 18.74 -4.39
CA THR A 33 -16.19 17.92 -4.01
C THR A 33 -15.94 17.97 -2.51
N ALA A 34 -16.16 19.12 -1.87
CA ALA A 34 -16.07 19.32 -0.42
C ALA A 34 -17.10 18.49 0.38
N GLU A 35 -18.30 18.31 -0.16
CA GLU A 35 -19.40 17.59 0.49
C GLU A 35 -19.22 16.06 0.32
N LEU A 36 -18.57 15.63 -0.76
CA LEU A 36 -18.12 14.25 -0.96
C LEU A 36 -16.90 13.93 -0.08
N THR A 37 -15.93 14.84 0.05
CA THR A 37 -14.72 14.65 0.87
C THR A 37 -15.07 14.56 2.36
N GLU A 38 -15.95 15.43 2.87
CA GLU A 38 -16.47 15.35 4.25
C GLU A 38 -17.19 14.02 4.54
N GLY A 39 -18.03 13.54 3.61
CA GLY A 39 -18.74 12.26 3.77
C GLY A 39 -17.83 11.02 3.79
N PHE A 40 -16.65 11.09 3.17
CA PHE A 40 -15.64 10.02 3.13
C PHE A 40 -14.47 10.25 4.10
N GLY A 41 -14.50 11.31 4.91
CA GLY A 41 -13.42 11.63 5.85
C GLY A 41 -12.06 11.83 5.18
N LEU A 42 -12.06 12.23 3.90
CA LEU A 42 -10.90 12.79 3.22
C LEU A 42 -11.00 14.30 3.44
N HIS A 43 -10.00 14.94 4.03
CA HIS A 43 -10.01 16.40 4.13
C HIS A 43 -9.52 17.00 2.80
N ASP A 44 -9.88 18.25 2.49
CA ASP A 44 -9.59 18.91 1.21
C ASP A 44 -8.09 18.98 0.81
N ASN A 45 -7.18 18.52 1.67
CA ASN A 45 -5.74 18.37 1.42
C ASN A 45 -5.13 17.03 1.89
N SER A 46 -5.92 15.95 2.06
CA SER A 46 -5.40 14.63 2.45
C SER A 46 -5.34 13.65 1.28
N THR A 47 -4.22 12.95 1.12
CA THR A 47 -4.04 11.85 0.17
C THR A 47 -4.08 10.50 0.88
N ARG A 48 -4.58 9.48 0.18
CA ARG A 48 -4.48 8.09 0.63
C ARG A 48 -3.70 7.20 -0.34
N VAL A 49 -2.72 6.49 0.19
CA VAL A 49 -2.02 5.42 -0.50
C VAL A 49 -2.65 4.07 -0.14
N VAL A 50 -3.18 3.35 -1.13
CA VAL A 50 -3.73 2.01 -0.95
C VAL A 50 -2.77 0.96 -1.51
N MET A 51 -2.15 0.17 -0.63
CA MET A 51 -1.21 -0.90 -1.00
C MET A 51 -1.95 -2.23 -1.16
N LEU A 52 -1.90 -2.79 -2.38
CA LEU A 52 -2.57 -4.07 -2.67
C LEU A 52 -1.80 -5.28 -2.11
N SER A 53 -2.37 -5.88 -1.08
CA SER A 53 -1.88 -7.08 -0.41
C SER A 53 -2.70 -8.33 -0.80
N SER A 54 -2.48 -9.44 -0.10
CA SER A 54 -3.14 -10.74 -0.29
C SER A 54 -3.16 -11.51 1.02
N LEU A 55 -4.10 -12.43 1.23
CA LEU A 55 -4.03 -13.37 2.37
C LEU A 55 -2.70 -14.16 2.41
N THR A 56 -2.03 -14.33 1.26
CA THR A 56 -0.71 -14.98 1.20
C THR A 56 0.37 -14.24 2.00
N HIS A 57 0.16 -12.97 2.36
CA HIS A 57 1.11 -12.23 3.20
C HIS A 57 1.35 -12.88 4.56
N HIS A 58 0.39 -13.66 5.09
CA HIS A 58 0.56 -14.41 6.33
C HIS A 58 1.59 -15.54 6.25
N ALA A 59 1.91 -16.00 5.03
CA ALA A 59 2.94 -17.00 4.78
C ALA A 59 4.27 -16.37 4.35
N GLY A 60 4.34 -15.04 4.23
CA GLY A 60 5.57 -14.34 3.92
C GLY A 60 6.55 -14.42 5.08
N ILE A 61 7.84 -14.50 4.78
CA ILE A 61 8.92 -14.49 5.76
C ILE A 61 9.97 -13.52 5.25
N LEU A 62 10.31 -12.51 6.07
CA LEU A 62 11.42 -11.61 5.78
C LEU A 62 12.74 -12.38 5.88
N ASN A 63 13.36 -12.64 4.72
CA ASN A 63 14.67 -13.22 4.63
C ASN A 63 15.69 -12.12 4.29
N TRP A 64 16.19 -11.43 5.32
CA TRP A 64 17.12 -10.30 5.16
C TRP A 64 18.34 -10.64 4.32
N ASP A 65 18.81 -11.88 4.43
CA ASP A 65 19.96 -12.32 3.66
C ASP A 65 19.64 -12.49 2.17
N ASP A 66 18.38 -12.75 1.76
CA ASP A 66 17.97 -12.97 0.36
C ASP A 66 16.64 -12.29 0.01
N MET A 67 16.50 -11.01 0.33
CA MET A 67 15.25 -10.25 0.11
C MET A 67 14.80 -10.22 -1.36
N GLN A 68 15.74 -10.38 -2.29
CA GLN A 68 15.48 -10.39 -3.73
C GLN A 68 15.31 -11.82 -4.30
N SER A 69 15.28 -12.87 -3.45
CA SER A 69 15.18 -14.28 -3.87
C SER A 69 16.22 -14.71 -4.92
N GLN A 70 17.43 -14.17 -4.85
CA GLN A 70 18.51 -14.44 -5.81
C GLN A 70 19.21 -15.78 -5.58
N ARG A 71 19.24 -16.27 -4.32
CA ARG A 71 19.85 -17.58 -4.03
C ARG A 71 18.86 -18.72 -4.22
N LYS A 72 17.61 -18.52 -3.82
CA LYS A 72 16.55 -19.54 -3.98
C LYS A 72 15.22 -18.88 -4.28
N TYR A 73 14.74 -19.08 -5.49
CA TYR A 73 13.43 -18.62 -5.93
C TYR A 73 12.39 -19.73 -5.77
N ASP A 74 11.31 -19.42 -5.06
CA ASP A 74 10.10 -20.22 -5.02
C ASP A 74 8.90 -19.30 -5.31
N PRO A 75 8.12 -19.54 -6.37
CA PRO A 75 7.06 -18.61 -6.79
C PRO A 75 6.07 -18.25 -5.68
N PHE A 76 5.66 -19.21 -4.86
CA PHE A 76 4.71 -18.97 -3.79
C PHE A 76 5.34 -18.16 -2.65
N THR A 77 6.53 -18.55 -2.21
CA THR A 77 7.26 -17.89 -1.12
C THR A 77 7.65 -16.47 -1.48
N SER A 78 8.19 -16.25 -2.68
CA SER A 78 8.54 -14.90 -3.17
C SER A 78 7.30 -14.02 -3.32
N TYR A 79 6.17 -14.58 -3.78
CA TYR A 79 4.92 -13.83 -3.82
C TYR A 79 4.38 -13.50 -2.42
N ALA A 80 4.39 -14.47 -1.50
CA ALA A 80 4.00 -14.26 -0.10
C ALA A 80 4.84 -13.16 0.56
N LEU A 81 6.16 -13.19 0.37
CA LEU A 81 7.08 -12.13 0.80
C LEU A 81 6.71 -10.77 0.19
N SER A 82 6.42 -10.69 -1.11
CA SER A 82 6.03 -9.41 -1.75
C SER A 82 4.75 -8.82 -1.15
N LYS A 83 3.79 -9.68 -0.75
CA LYS A 83 2.52 -9.25 -0.16
C LYS A 83 2.67 -8.89 1.32
N LEU A 84 3.57 -9.56 2.03
CA LEU A 84 4.00 -9.13 3.36
C LEU A 84 4.68 -7.77 3.30
N ALA A 85 5.62 -7.57 2.38
CA ALA A 85 6.30 -6.30 2.17
C ALA A 85 5.31 -5.15 1.89
N ASN A 86 4.31 -5.36 1.01
CA ASN A 86 3.27 -4.35 0.78
C ASN A 86 2.49 -3.97 2.06
N THR A 87 2.20 -4.96 2.91
CA THR A 87 1.49 -4.75 4.17
C THR A 87 2.34 -3.96 5.16
N ILE A 88 3.60 -4.36 5.33
CA ILE A 88 4.58 -3.65 6.16
C ILE A 88 4.77 -2.20 5.68
N THR A 89 4.97 -2.01 4.37
CA THR A 89 5.18 -0.68 3.79
C THR A 89 4.00 0.25 4.04
N ALA A 90 2.76 -0.24 3.97
CA ALA A 90 1.59 0.59 4.27
C ALA A 90 1.55 1.02 5.75
N VAL A 91 1.88 0.10 6.67
CA VAL A 91 1.96 0.39 8.11
C VAL A 91 3.05 1.42 8.39
N GLU A 92 4.25 1.22 7.85
CA GLU A 92 5.40 2.10 8.05
C GLU A 92 5.20 3.48 7.41
N LEU A 93 4.64 3.53 6.21
CA LEU A 93 4.32 4.78 5.54
C LEU A 93 3.31 5.60 6.35
N HIS A 94 2.27 4.96 6.88
CA HIS A 94 1.31 5.66 7.74
C HIS A 94 1.97 6.18 9.03
N ARG A 95 2.82 5.37 9.67
CA ARG A 95 3.60 5.78 10.85
C ARG A 95 4.51 6.99 10.55
N ARG A 96 4.98 7.12 9.30
CA ARG A 96 5.78 8.28 8.85
C ARG A 96 4.89 9.49 8.59
N PHE A 97 3.71 9.33 8.00
CA PHE A 97 2.72 10.40 7.88
C PHE A 97 2.30 10.96 9.24
N GLU A 98 2.00 10.11 10.23
CA GLU A 98 1.64 10.57 11.58
C GLU A 98 2.76 11.37 12.27
N LYS A 99 4.02 11.11 11.92
CA LYS A 99 5.17 11.85 12.45
C LYS A 99 5.52 13.10 11.64
N ALA A 100 5.07 13.19 10.40
CA ALA A 100 5.35 14.31 9.53
C ALA A 100 4.62 15.56 10.04
N SER A 101 5.33 16.42 10.78
CA SER A 101 4.83 17.74 11.14
C SER A 101 4.83 18.67 9.94
N GLU A 102 3.93 19.65 9.90
CA GLU A 102 3.93 20.68 8.86
C GLU A 102 5.27 21.44 8.89
N PRO A 103 6.07 21.42 7.81
CA PRO A 103 7.20 22.33 7.70
C PRO A 103 6.67 23.76 7.50
N PRO A 104 7.33 24.80 8.04
CA PRO A 104 7.01 26.17 7.65
C PRO A 104 7.20 26.35 6.14
N GLY A 105 6.09 26.47 5.40
CA GLY A 105 6.07 26.64 3.94
C GLY A 105 6.14 25.34 3.09
N GLY A 106 5.86 24.16 3.66
CA GLY A 106 5.97 22.87 2.96
C GLY A 106 4.67 22.10 2.77
N CYS A 107 4.73 21.04 1.94
CA CYS A 107 3.68 20.04 1.77
C CYS A 107 3.46 19.27 3.11
N ALA A 108 2.24 19.37 3.68
CA ALA A 108 1.88 18.78 4.98
C ALA A 108 1.32 17.36 4.82
N TRP A 109 2.19 16.34 4.89
CA TRP A 109 1.74 14.93 4.87
C TRP A 109 1.16 14.43 6.20
N GLY A 110 1.07 15.28 7.22
CA GLY A 110 0.46 14.93 8.51
C GLY A 110 -1.02 14.51 8.41
N ASN A 111 -1.69 14.91 7.33
CA ASN A 111 -3.07 14.52 7.02
C ASN A 111 -3.17 13.34 6.07
N ASP A 112 -2.05 12.82 5.55
CA ASP A 112 -2.03 11.69 4.63
C ASP A 112 -2.16 10.36 5.36
N SER A 113 -2.66 9.36 4.66
CA SER A 113 -2.83 8.01 5.20
C SER A 113 -2.33 6.96 4.22
N ALA A 114 -1.87 5.84 4.77
CA ALA A 114 -1.56 4.65 3.99
C ALA A 114 -2.33 3.47 4.58
N VAL A 115 -2.84 2.60 3.73
CA VAL A 115 -3.61 1.42 4.12
C VAL A 115 -3.20 0.25 3.22
N SER A 116 -3.20 -0.96 3.77
CA SER A 116 -3.05 -2.17 2.97
C SER A 116 -4.41 -2.84 2.79
N ALA A 117 -4.70 -3.33 1.59
CA ALA A 117 -5.98 -3.95 1.28
C ALA A 117 -5.80 -5.27 0.53
N HIS A 118 -6.52 -6.30 0.95
CA HIS A 118 -6.70 -7.52 0.18
C HIS A 118 -8.07 -7.50 -0.51
N PRO A 119 -8.12 -7.44 -1.84
CA PRO A 119 -9.39 -7.41 -2.57
C PRO A 119 -10.17 -8.73 -2.56
N GLY A 120 -9.79 -9.72 -1.75
CA GLY A 120 -10.33 -11.08 -1.85
C GLY A 120 -9.58 -11.94 -2.87
N ILE A 121 -9.92 -13.22 -2.92
CA ILE A 121 -9.26 -14.19 -3.79
C ILE A 121 -9.79 -14.00 -5.21
N VAL A 122 -9.14 -13.12 -5.96
CA VAL A 122 -9.26 -13.14 -7.43
C VAL A 122 -8.48 -14.36 -7.87
N ASN A 123 -9.09 -15.27 -8.64
CA ASN A 123 -8.49 -16.53 -9.10
C ASN A 123 -7.07 -16.30 -9.66
N THR A 124 -6.06 -16.37 -8.79
CA THR A 124 -4.69 -16.10 -9.22
C THR A 124 -4.25 -17.36 -9.93
N SER A 125 -4.06 -17.26 -11.24
CA SER A 125 -3.37 -18.26 -12.04
C SER A 125 -2.08 -18.72 -11.36
N LEU A 126 -1.45 -17.88 -10.53
CA LEU A 126 -0.30 -18.23 -9.70
C LEU A 126 -0.57 -19.36 -8.69
N ALA A 127 -1.58 -19.25 -7.82
CA ALA A 127 -1.92 -20.32 -6.88
C ALA A 127 -2.39 -21.59 -7.62
N THR A 128 -3.27 -21.40 -8.60
CA THR A 128 -3.82 -22.52 -9.38
C THR A 128 -2.74 -23.25 -10.18
N ASN A 129 -1.80 -22.55 -10.78
CA ASN A 129 -0.69 -23.18 -11.52
C ASN A 129 0.35 -23.73 -10.54
N TYR A 130 0.81 -22.99 -9.52
CA TYR A 130 1.83 -23.48 -8.59
C TYR A 130 1.37 -24.75 -7.86
N PHE A 131 0.17 -24.77 -7.26
CA PHE A 131 -0.31 -25.96 -6.54
C PHE A 131 -0.65 -27.13 -7.45
N LYS A 132 -1.11 -26.91 -8.69
CA LYS A 132 -1.43 -27.99 -9.64
C LYS A 132 -0.23 -28.52 -10.42
N THR A 133 0.74 -27.66 -10.76
CA THR A 133 1.85 -28.03 -11.66
C THR A 133 3.21 -28.16 -10.97
N GLN A 134 3.42 -27.55 -9.78
CA GLN A 134 4.73 -27.53 -9.12
C GLN A 134 4.69 -27.76 -7.58
N GLY A 135 3.52 -28.01 -6.98
CA GLY A 135 3.32 -27.98 -5.53
C GLY A 135 3.57 -29.29 -4.77
N LEU A 136 3.60 -29.17 -3.44
CA LEU A 136 3.72 -30.24 -2.43
C LEU A 136 2.89 -31.51 -2.68
N ALA A 137 1.77 -31.41 -3.41
CA ALA A 137 0.92 -32.55 -3.77
C ALA A 137 1.63 -33.58 -4.67
N GLN A 138 2.60 -33.16 -5.50
CA GLN A 138 3.44 -34.09 -6.29
C GLN A 138 4.63 -34.62 -5.48
N ALA A 139 5.16 -33.81 -4.56
CA ALA A 139 6.32 -34.20 -3.75
C ALA A 139 5.96 -35.14 -2.58
N ILE A 140 4.76 -34.99 -2.01
CA ILE A 140 4.24 -35.82 -0.91
C ILE A 140 2.76 -36.14 -1.19
N PRO A 141 2.47 -37.28 -1.84
CA PRO A 141 1.11 -37.66 -2.24
C PRO A 141 0.09 -37.69 -1.08
N ALA A 142 0.55 -37.94 0.15
CA ALA A 142 -0.29 -37.97 1.35
C ALA A 142 -0.88 -36.60 1.73
N LEU A 143 -0.24 -35.48 1.35
CA LEU A 143 -0.73 -34.12 1.61
C LEU A 143 -1.60 -33.56 0.48
N ALA A 144 -1.65 -34.25 -0.66
CA ALA A 144 -2.43 -33.85 -1.83
C ALA A 144 -3.92 -33.56 -1.54
N PRO A 145 -4.68 -34.35 -0.76
CA PRO A 145 -6.09 -34.04 -0.48
C PRO A 145 -6.27 -32.76 0.36
N PHE A 146 -5.34 -32.43 1.24
CA PHE A 146 -5.37 -31.19 2.02
C PHE A 146 -5.05 -29.97 1.14
N VAL A 147 -4.02 -30.08 0.30
CA VAL A 147 -3.63 -29.03 -0.65
C VAL A 147 -4.74 -28.79 -1.68
N ASN A 148 -5.33 -29.85 -2.23
CA ASN A 148 -6.45 -29.75 -3.15
C ASN A 148 -7.68 -29.11 -2.48
N SER A 149 -8.01 -29.48 -1.25
CA SER A 149 -9.10 -28.85 -0.49
C SER A 149 -8.85 -27.35 -0.22
N PHE A 150 -7.60 -26.96 0.03
CA PHE A 150 -7.21 -25.56 0.18
C PHE A 150 -7.36 -24.78 -1.14
N VAL A 151 -6.88 -25.35 -2.26
CA VAL A 151 -7.00 -24.75 -3.60
C VAL A 151 -8.46 -24.68 -4.08
N ASP A 152 -9.24 -25.72 -3.83
CA ASP A 152 -10.66 -25.75 -4.17
C ASP A 152 -11.47 -24.78 -3.29
N GLY A 153 -11.09 -24.63 -2.01
CA GLY A 153 -11.60 -23.58 -1.14
C GLY A 153 -11.30 -22.17 -1.64
N LEU A 154 -10.08 -21.94 -2.15
CA LEU A 154 -9.70 -20.69 -2.81
C LEU A 154 -10.54 -20.43 -4.07
N GLY A 155 -10.79 -21.46 -4.89
CA GLY A 155 -11.61 -21.37 -6.10
C GLY A 155 -13.10 -21.11 -5.82
N ALA A 156 -13.67 -21.78 -4.82
CA ALA A 156 -15.05 -21.58 -4.40
C ALA A 156 -15.28 -20.19 -3.74
N ALA A 157 -14.30 -19.69 -3.00
CA ALA A 157 -14.31 -18.32 -2.47
C ALA A 157 -14.17 -17.26 -3.59
N ALA A 158 -13.41 -17.55 -4.65
CA ALA A 158 -13.21 -16.66 -5.79
C ALA A 158 -14.50 -16.37 -6.59
N MET A 159 -15.42 -17.35 -6.68
CA MET A 159 -16.70 -17.18 -7.38
C MET A 159 -17.64 -16.15 -6.72
N ARG A 160 -17.43 -15.80 -5.45
CA ARG A 160 -18.23 -14.77 -4.76
C ARG A 160 -17.77 -13.33 -5.02
N SER A 161 -16.62 -13.08 -5.67
CA SER A 161 -15.76 -11.99 -5.20
C SER A 161 -15.43 -10.82 -6.15
N THR A 162 -15.96 -10.67 -7.38
CA THR A 162 -15.59 -9.48 -8.19
C THR A 162 -16.20 -8.18 -7.67
N ARG A 163 -17.50 -8.20 -7.32
CA ARG A 163 -18.17 -7.05 -6.67
C ARG A 163 -17.56 -6.78 -5.30
N ASN A 164 -17.35 -7.84 -4.51
CA ASN A 164 -16.72 -7.73 -3.19
C ASN A 164 -15.29 -7.17 -3.28
N SER A 165 -14.53 -7.47 -4.35
CA SER A 165 -13.17 -6.94 -4.56
C SER A 165 -13.17 -5.42 -4.70
N ALA A 166 -14.06 -4.89 -5.53
CA ALA A 166 -14.21 -3.46 -5.70
C ALA A 166 -14.65 -2.80 -4.41
N ASP A 167 -15.59 -3.41 -3.68
CA ASP A 167 -16.07 -2.88 -2.40
C ASP A 167 -14.96 -2.79 -1.35
N VAL A 168 -14.06 -3.78 -1.28
CA VAL A 168 -12.91 -3.72 -0.35
C VAL A 168 -11.97 -2.56 -0.70
N LEU A 169 -11.68 -2.35 -2.00
CA LEU A 169 -10.80 -1.28 -2.43
C LEU A 169 -11.42 0.10 -2.24
N LEU A 170 -12.73 0.23 -2.52
CA LEU A 170 -13.49 1.44 -2.27
C LEU A 170 -13.51 1.74 -0.77
N TYR A 171 -13.76 0.75 0.08
CA TYR A 171 -13.70 0.93 1.53
C TYR A 171 -12.29 1.36 1.99
N ALA A 172 -11.23 0.72 1.50
CA ALA A 172 -9.86 1.11 1.82
C ALA A 172 -9.55 2.55 1.36
N ALA A 173 -10.03 2.95 0.19
CA ALA A 173 -9.81 4.29 -0.37
C ALA A 173 -10.63 5.38 0.33
N LEU A 174 -11.88 5.08 0.70
CA LEU A 174 -12.89 6.07 1.06
C LEU A 174 -13.32 6.05 2.54
N ALA A 175 -12.91 5.07 3.34
CA ALA A 175 -13.21 5.12 4.78
C ALA A 175 -12.47 6.29 5.46
N PRO A 176 -12.92 6.80 6.62
CA PRO A 176 -12.17 7.80 7.37
C PRO A 176 -10.73 7.33 7.69
N ALA A 177 -9.74 8.22 7.57
CA ALA A 177 -8.33 7.88 7.76
C ALA A 177 -8.04 7.30 9.14
N GLN A 178 -8.71 7.81 10.18
CA GLN A 178 -8.60 7.35 11.56
C GLN A 178 -9.08 5.91 11.75
N GLN A 179 -9.91 5.40 10.83
CA GLN A 179 -10.43 4.03 10.86
C GLN A 179 -9.48 3.03 10.19
N VAL A 180 -8.81 3.42 9.10
CA VAL A 180 -8.07 2.47 8.23
C VAL A 180 -6.57 2.78 8.08
N GLY A 181 -6.10 3.93 8.55
CA GLY A 181 -4.70 4.32 8.50
C GLY A 181 -3.78 3.32 9.21
N GLY A 182 -2.75 2.86 8.49
CA GLY A 182 -1.81 1.85 8.97
C GLY A 182 -2.48 0.52 9.30
N ARG A 183 -3.66 0.24 8.75
CA ARG A 183 -4.39 -1.02 8.95
C ARG A 183 -4.33 -1.89 7.70
N TYR A 184 -4.72 -3.14 7.90
CA TYR A 184 -4.98 -4.10 6.85
C TYR A 184 -6.49 -4.28 6.70
N VAL A 185 -6.99 -4.15 5.47
CA VAL A 185 -8.40 -4.25 5.14
C VAL A 185 -8.64 -5.52 4.34
N VAL A 186 -9.67 -6.27 4.73
CA VAL A 186 -10.14 -7.49 4.06
C VAL A 186 -11.65 -7.61 4.27
N ASP A 187 -12.37 -8.11 3.27
CA ASP A 187 -13.83 -8.30 3.32
C ASP A 187 -14.60 -7.05 3.80
N GLY A 188 -14.18 -5.86 3.34
CA GLY A 188 -14.84 -4.58 3.68
C GLY A 188 -14.68 -4.14 5.14
N ARG A 189 -13.70 -4.67 5.89
CA ARG A 189 -13.44 -4.33 7.29
C ARG A 189 -11.95 -4.36 7.62
N VAL A 190 -11.59 -3.79 8.76
CA VAL A 190 -10.24 -3.93 9.31
C VAL A 190 -10.02 -5.37 9.75
N GLY A 191 -9.00 -6.01 9.18
CA GLY A 191 -8.54 -7.34 9.53
C GLY A 191 -7.26 -7.31 10.36
N LYS A 192 -6.82 -8.49 10.79
CA LYS A 192 -5.55 -8.68 11.50
C LYS A 192 -4.46 -9.03 10.48
N PRO A 193 -3.41 -8.21 10.31
CA PRO A 193 -2.29 -8.57 9.44
C PRO A 193 -1.38 -9.62 10.10
N ALA A 194 -0.41 -10.13 9.34
CA ALA A 194 0.71 -10.91 9.90
C ALA A 194 1.40 -10.13 11.03
N ALA A 195 1.84 -10.83 12.08
CA ALA A 195 2.48 -10.19 13.23
C ALA A 195 3.73 -9.39 12.84
N GLU A 196 4.48 -9.87 11.85
CA GLU A 196 5.65 -9.19 11.30
C GLU A 196 5.32 -7.83 10.67
N ALA A 197 4.08 -7.63 10.20
CA ALA A 197 3.63 -6.33 9.69
C ALA A 197 3.42 -5.27 10.79
N LEU A 198 3.32 -5.69 12.05
CA LEU A 198 3.14 -4.80 13.20
C LEU A 198 4.43 -4.60 13.99
N ASP A 199 5.52 -5.26 13.61
CA ASP A 199 6.84 -5.07 14.21
C ASP A 199 7.49 -3.80 13.62
N SER A 200 7.51 -2.72 14.42
CA SER A 200 8.04 -1.43 13.99
C SER A 200 9.52 -1.46 13.64
N SER A 201 10.31 -2.35 14.27
CA SER A 201 11.74 -2.47 13.98
C SER A 201 11.95 -3.08 12.60
N ARG A 202 11.27 -4.20 12.33
CA ARG A 202 11.33 -4.86 11.01
C ARG A 202 10.74 -3.98 9.91
N ALA A 203 9.71 -3.21 10.22
CA ALA A 203 9.12 -2.29 9.26
C ALA A 203 10.08 -1.16 8.86
N ALA A 204 10.78 -0.57 9.83
CA ALA A 204 11.81 0.43 9.57
C ALA A 204 13.02 -0.15 8.81
N GLU A 205 13.44 -1.38 9.14
CA GLU A 205 14.50 -2.09 8.42
C GLU A 205 14.12 -2.35 6.96
N LEU A 206 12.90 -2.86 6.72
CA LEU A 206 12.40 -3.11 5.36
C LEU A 206 12.36 -1.81 4.54
N TRP A 207 11.90 -0.71 5.15
CA TRP A 207 11.88 0.59 4.52
C TRP A 207 13.28 1.06 4.13
N SER A 208 14.26 0.92 5.04
CA SER A 208 15.66 1.26 4.78
C SER A 208 16.24 0.41 3.64
N THR A 209 16.02 -0.91 3.68
CA THR A 209 16.45 -1.83 2.62
C THR A 209 15.82 -1.48 1.27
N ALA A 210 14.51 -1.22 1.24
CA ALA A 210 13.81 -0.85 0.01
C ALA A 210 14.32 0.49 -0.56
N THR A 211 14.56 1.49 0.29
CA THR A 211 15.14 2.78 -0.09
C THR A 211 16.53 2.59 -0.71
N GLN A 212 17.38 1.77 -0.08
CA GLN A 212 18.72 1.45 -0.60
C GLN A 212 18.67 0.71 -1.94
N LEU A 213 17.81 -0.30 -2.06
CA LEU A 213 17.69 -1.10 -3.29
C LEU A 213 17.12 -0.31 -4.47
N THR A 214 16.24 0.67 -4.19
CA THR A 214 15.61 1.49 -5.23
C THR A 214 16.40 2.75 -5.55
N GLY A 215 17.34 3.16 -4.69
CA GLY A 215 18.08 4.42 -4.83
C GLY A 215 17.21 5.66 -4.67
N LEU A 216 16.03 5.54 -4.08
CA LEU A 216 15.11 6.65 -3.88
C LEU A 216 15.56 7.53 -2.72
N GLU A 217 15.47 8.84 -2.88
CA GLU A 217 15.66 9.79 -1.79
C GLU A 217 14.33 10.01 -1.04
N ILE A 218 14.33 9.73 0.26
CA ILE A 218 13.17 9.98 1.12
C ILE A 218 13.18 11.44 1.55
N HIS A 219 12.05 12.12 1.30
CA HIS A 219 11.87 13.49 1.72
C HIS A 219 12.06 13.64 3.24
N PRO A 220 12.75 14.71 3.72
CA PRO A 220 13.12 14.86 5.12
C PRO A 220 11.97 14.71 6.14
N SER A 221 10.76 15.16 5.82
CA SER A 221 9.60 15.05 6.72
C SER A 221 9.01 13.64 6.84
N LEU A 222 9.43 12.68 6.01
CA LEU A 222 9.03 11.27 6.11
C LEU A 222 10.13 10.38 6.69
N ARG A 223 11.23 10.95 7.20
CA ARG A 223 12.36 10.16 7.72
C ARG A 223 12.06 9.51 9.07
#